data_AF-A0A8B6EVU0-F1
#
_entry.id   AF-A0A8B6EVU0-F1
#
_cell.length_a   1.000
_cell.length_b   1.000
_cell.length_c   1.000
_cell.angle_alpha   90.00
_cell.angle_beta   90.00
_cell.angle_gamma   90.00
#
_symmetry.space_group_name_H-M   'P 1'
#
loop_
_entity.id
_entity.type
_entity.pdbx_description
1 polymer ?
#
loop_
_entity_poly.entity_id
_entity_poly.type
_entity_poly.pdbx_seq_one_letter_code
_entity_poly.pdbx_strand_id
1 'polypeptide(L)'
;MLLRNKTELDTICKGSTMIEFVPDFTVLDKLESPRLLNSHCLFKYLPKKHIENGCKIIHMIRNPKDVCVSLYHQYTTHPFADFTGSWDDYFEIWMSGKCK
;
A
#
# COMPACT_ATOMS: atom_id res chain seq x y z
N MET A 1 16.68 0.81 -3.27
CA MET A 1 17.11 0.41 -4.63
C MET A 1 16.77 1.42 -5.72
N LEU A 2 15.49 1.74 -5.96
CA LEU A 2 15.06 2.59 -7.11
C LEU A 2 15.61 4.01 -7.12
N LEU A 3 15.76 4.66 -5.96
CA LEU A 3 16.23 6.04 -5.87
C LEU A 3 17.77 6.17 -5.80
N ARG A 4 18.43 5.16 -5.23
CA ARG A 4 19.86 5.21 -4.90
C ARG A 4 20.76 4.55 -5.95
N ASN A 5 20.17 3.93 -6.98
CA ASN A 5 20.88 3.13 -7.99
C ASN A 5 21.81 2.07 -7.36
N LYS A 6 21.35 1.46 -6.27
CA LYS A 6 22.05 0.42 -5.50
C LYS A 6 21.14 -0.79 -5.32
N THR A 7 21.72 -1.97 -5.20
CA THR A 7 21.01 -3.24 -4.98
C THR A 7 20.80 -3.57 -3.50
N GLU A 8 21.27 -2.71 -2.60
CA GLU A 8 21.06 -2.84 -1.15
C GLU A 8 19.57 -2.67 -0.82
N LEU A 9 19.06 -3.57 0.04
CA LEU A 9 17.74 -3.44 0.64
C LEU A 9 17.71 -2.18 1.50
N ASP A 10 16.64 -1.40 1.34
CA ASP A 10 16.44 -0.27 2.23
C ASP A 10 16.04 -0.77 3.61
N THR A 11 16.51 -0.09 4.65
CA THR A 11 16.15 -0.42 6.04
C THR A 11 14.79 0.13 6.43
N ILE A 12 14.24 1.04 5.61
CA ILE A 12 12.92 1.62 5.80
C ILE A 12 11.84 0.57 5.52
N CYS A 13 11.08 0.21 6.55
CA CYS A 13 9.94 -0.69 6.40
C CYS A 13 8.85 -0.04 5.53
N LYS A 14 8.28 -0.78 4.57
CA LYS A 14 7.16 -0.34 3.71
C LYS A 14 6.02 0.29 4.52
N GLY A 15 5.68 -0.27 5.69
CA GLY A 15 4.61 0.25 6.53
C GLY A 15 4.84 1.67 7.03
N SER A 16 6.11 2.07 7.21
CA SER A 16 6.48 3.40 7.74
C SER A 16 6.31 4.55 6.73
N THR A 17 6.20 4.24 5.44
CA THR A 17 6.01 5.21 4.35
C THR A 17 4.69 5.00 3.61
N MET A 18 3.78 4.19 4.17
CA MET A 18 2.43 4.01 3.65
C MET A 18 1.53 5.13 4.16
N ILE A 19 1.02 5.97 3.25
CA ILE A 19 0.26 7.18 3.57
C ILE A 19 -0.94 6.88 4.49
N GLU A 20 -1.59 5.73 4.32
CA GLU A 20 -2.76 5.30 5.09
C GLU A 20 -2.46 4.90 6.54
N PHE A 21 -1.22 4.52 6.84
CA PHE A 21 -0.82 4.04 8.17
C PHE A 21 0.05 5.03 8.93
N VAL A 22 0.33 6.21 8.36
CA VAL A 22 1.08 7.25 9.04
C VAL A 22 0.12 8.03 9.95
N PRO A 23 0.36 8.07 11.28
CA PRO A 23 -0.55 8.72 12.21
C PRO A 23 -0.53 10.25 12.10
N ASP A 24 0.60 10.82 11.66
CA ASP A 24 0.78 12.25 11.45
C ASP A 24 1.67 12.51 10.23
N PHE A 25 1.17 13.32 9.28
CA PHE A 25 1.90 13.68 8.07
C PHE A 25 3.20 14.47 8.35
N THR A 26 3.37 15.09 9.52
CA THR A 26 4.64 15.77 9.87
C THR A 26 5.84 14.80 9.89
N VAL A 27 5.59 13.50 10.08
CA VAL A 27 6.62 12.46 9.98
C VAL A 27 7.16 12.36 8.56
N LEU A 28 6.31 12.55 7.54
CA LEU A 28 6.70 12.52 6.13
C LEU A 28 7.51 13.75 5.70
N ASP A 29 7.35 14.88 6.41
CA ASP A 29 8.11 16.10 6.15
C ASP A 29 9.55 16.01 6.67
N LYS A 30 9.81 15.11 7.62
CA LYS A 30 11.16 14.82 8.12
C LYS A 30 11.97 13.91 7.19
N LEU A 31 11.33 13.30 6.19
CA LEU A 31 12.01 12.43 5.23
C LEU A 31 12.79 13.24 4.20
N GLU A 32 14.04 12.87 3.97
CA GLU A 32 14.88 13.49 2.96
C GLU A 32 14.32 13.28 1.54
N SER A 33 14.51 14.28 0.68
CA SER A 33 14.14 14.18 -0.73
C SER A 33 15.26 13.55 -1.57
N PRO A 34 14.93 12.73 -2.60
CA PRO A 34 13.58 12.34 -3.04
C PRO A 34 12.94 11.31 -2.10
N ARG A 35 11.65 11.50 -1.79
CA ARG A 35 10.89 10.62 -0.87
C ARG A 35 10.28 9.44 -1.63
N LEU A 36 10.37 8.24 -1.05
CA LEU A 36 9.67 7.05 -1.53
C LEU A 36 8.45 6.80 -0.63
N LEU A 37 7.27 7.08 -1.17
CA LEU A 37 5.99 6.87 -0.48
C LEU A 37 5.18 5.82 -1.25
N ASN A 38 4.31 5.10 -0.55
CA ASN A 38 3.36 4.20 -1.18
C ASN A 38 1.94 4.40 -0.64
N SER A 39 0.95 4.05 -1.44
CA SER A 39 -0.46 4.20 -1.10
C SER A 39 -1.32 3.24 -1.90
N HIS A 40 -2.43 2.81 -1.29
CA HIS A 40 -3.53 2.09 -1.92
C HIS A 40 -4.66 3.03 -2.38
N CYS A 41 -4.56 4.33 -2.10
CA CYS A 41 -5.55 5.32 -2.51
C CYS A 41 -5.70 5.36 -4.03
N LEU A 42 -6.95 5.50 -4.48
CA LEU A 42 -7.25 5.74 -5.88
C LEU A 42 -6.60 7.06 -6.33
N PHE A 43 -6.12 7.08 -7.56
CA PHE A 43 -5.45 8.24 -8.15
C PHE A 43 -6.24 9.56 -8.00
N LYS A 44 -7.57 9.50 -8.09
CA LYS A 44 -8.46 10.67 -7.92
C LYS A 44 -8.40 11.32 -6.54
N TYR A 45 -7.93 10.61 -5.52
CA TYR A 45 -7.78 11.12 -4.16
C TYR A 45 -6.37 11.65 -3.87
N LEU A 46 -5.41 11.44 -4.79
CA LEU A 46 -4.08 12.00 -4.64
C LEU A 46 -4.08 13.51 -4.92
N PRO A 47 -3.31 14.33 -4.18
CA PRO A 47 -3.32 15.77 -4.41
C PRO A 47 -2.71 16.10 -5.77
N LYS A 48 -3.46 16.82 -6.62
CA LYS A 48 -3.06 17.19 -8.00
C LYS A 48 -1.70 17.88 -8.08
N LYS A 49 -1.35 18.66 -7.06
CA LYS A 49 -0.05 19.33 -6.93
C LYS A 49 1.15 18.40 -7.05
N HIS A 50 1.03 17.10 -6.72
CA HIS A 50 2.13 16.15 -6.89
C HIS A 50 2.54 15.99 -8.35
N ILE A 51 1.55 15.95 -9.26
CA ILE A 51 1.78 15.83 -10.69
C ILE A 51 2.36 17.13 -11.23
N GLU A 52 1.80 18.27 -10.82
CA GLU A 52 2.26 19.61 -11.20
C GLU A 52 3.72 19.86 -10.79
N ASN A 53 4.13 19.36 -9.63
CA ASN A 53 5.49 19.49 -9.10
C ASN A 53 6.48 18.45 -9.67
N GLY A 54 6.08 17.63 -10.65
CA GLY A 54 6.96 16.64 -11.29
C GLY A 54 7.22 15.37 -10.48
N CYS A 55 6.39 15.06 -9.47
CA CYS A 55 6.45 13.78 -8.77
C CYS A 55 6.10 12.63 -9.72
N LYS A 56 6.80 11.50 -9.56
CA LYS A 56 6.59 10.30 -10.38
C LYS A 56 5.71 9.29 -9.64
N ILE A 57 4.74 8.71 -10.35
CA ILE A 57 3.86 7.68 -9.81
C ILE A 57 4.15 6.36 -10.53
N ILE A 58 4.42 5.32 -9.74
CA ILE A 58 4.55 3.94 -10.22
C ILE A 58 3.30 3.18 -9.79
N HIS A 59 2.44 2.86 -10.75
CA HIS A 59 1.25 2.07 -10.50
C HIS A 59 1.57 0.58 -10.62
N MET A 60 1.36 -0.17 -9.55
CA MET A 60 1.58 -1.61 -9.53
C MET A 60 0.24 -2.34 -9.65
N ILE A 61 0.14 -3.21 -10.66
CA ILE A 61 -0.99 -4.11 -10.83
C ILE A 61 -0.50 -5.55 -10.74
N ARG A 62 -1.34 -6.43 -10.18
CA ARG A 62 -1.08 -7.87 -10.05
C ARG A 62 -2.33 -8.60 -10.53
N ASN A 63 -2.16 -9.86 -10.98
CA ASN A 63 -3.28 -10.71 -11.32
C ASN A 63 -4.30 -10.74 -10.16
N PRO A 64 -5.58 -10.42 -10.39
CA PRO A 64 -6.57 -10.31 -9.31
C PRO A 64 -6.76 -11.60 -8.53
N LYS A 65 -6.51 -12.77 -9.15
CA LYS A 65 -6.55 -14.08 -8.46
C LYS A 65 -5.44 -14.18 -7.42
N ASP A 66 -4.24 -13.70 -7.74
CA ASP A 66 -3.13 -13.67 -6.79
C ASP A 66 -3.32 -12.61 -5.70
N VAL A 67 -3.95 -11.47 -6.04
CA VAL A 67 -4.32 -10.44 -5.06
C VAL A 67 -5.33 -10.99 -4.06
N CYS A 68 -6.35 -11.71 -4.55
CA CYS A 68 -7.36 -12.36 -3.72
C CYS A 68 -6.70 -13.29 -2.67
N VAL A 69 -5.81 -14.19 -3.10
CA VAL A 69 -5.08 -15.08 -2.18
C VAL A 69 -4.20 -14.30 -1.19
N SER A 70 -3.48 -13.29 -1.68
CA SER A 70 -2.58 -12.47 -0.84
C SER A 70 -3.34 -11.72 0.26
N LEU A 71 -4.50 -11.15 -0.05
CA LEU A 71 -5.29 -10.37 0.90
C LEU A 71 -5.98 -11.27 1.95
N TYR A 72 -6.40 -12.48 1.58
CA TYR A 72 -6.86 -13.47 2.58
C TYR A 72 -5.82 -13.77 3.65
N HIS A 73 -4.58 -14.04 3.23
CA HIS A 73 -3.49 -14.27 4.18
C HIS A 73 -3.16 -13.02 4.99
N GLN A 74 -3.26 -11.83 4.39
CA GLN A 74 -3.12 -10.58 5.13
C GLN A 74 -4.17 -10.48 6.24
N TYR A 75 -5.45 -10.77 5.96
CA TYR A 75 -6.52 -10.71 6.95
C TYR A 75 -6.44 -11.79 8.05
N THR A 76 -5.96 -12.98 7.72
CA THR A 76 -5.88 -14.09 8.70
C THR A 76 -4.62 -14.04 9.56
N THR A 77 -3.55 -13.39 9.08
CA THR A 77 -2.24 -13.37 9.77
C THR A 77 -1.98 -12.09 10.54
N HIS A 78 -2.59 -10.96 10.16
CA HIS A 78 -2.31 -9.68 10.81
C HIS A 78 -3.33 -9.34 11.90
N PRO A 79 -2.88 -8.89 13.09
CA PRO A 79 -3.76 -8.57 14.21
C PRO A 79 -4.74 -7.42 13.95
N PHE A 80 -4.50 -6.57 12.93
CA PHE A 80 -5.38 -5.45 12.59
C PHE A 80 -6.60 -5.87 11.77
N ALA A 81 -6.68 -7.12 11.36
CA ALA A 81 -7.77 -7.63 10.55
C ALA A 81 -8.70 -8.47 11.42
N ASP A 82 -9.92 -7.98 11.64
CA ASP A 82 -10.96 -8.65 12.43
C ASP A 82 -11.67 -9.77 11.63
N PHE A 83 -10.91 -10.56 10.86
CA PHE A 83 -11.48 -11.64 10.04
C PHE A 83 -11.17 -13.01 10.64
N THR A 84 -12.23 -13.77 10.95
CA THR A 84 -12.14 -15.11 11.55
C THR A 84 -12.82 -16.20 10.70
N GLY A 85 -13.19 -15.87 9.46
CA GLY A 85 -13.87 -16.79 8.54
C GLY A 85 -12.92 -17.73 7.80
N SER A 86 -13.50 -18.67 7.06
CA SER A 86 -12.79 -19.58 6.16
C SER A 86 -12.40 -18.91 4.84
N TRP A 87 -11.63 -19.64 4.00
CA TRP A 87 -11.34 -19.22 2.63
C TRP A 87 -12.62 -18.99 1.81
N ASP A 88 -13.61 -19.88 1.94
CA ASP A 88 -14.85 -19.79 1.16
C ASP A 88 -15.66 -18.54 1.57
N ASP A 89 -15.74 -18.25 2.87
CA ASP A 89 -16.39 -17.03 3.38
C ASP A 89 -15.71 -15.77 2.82
N TYR A 90 -14.38 -15.75 2.81
CA TYR A 90 -13.60 -14.66 2.24
C TYR A 90 -13.82 -14.52 0.73
N PHE A 91 -13.84 -15.65 0.01
CA PHE A 91 -13.97 -15.64 -1.45
C PHE A 91 -15.32 -15.05 -1.89
N GLU A 92 -16.41 -15.37 -1.18
CA GLU A 92 -17.73 -14.75 -1.41
C GLU A 92 -17.70 -13.23 -1.16
N ILE A 93 -17.02 -12.78 -0.08
CA ILE A 93 -16.85 -11.35 0.20
C ILE A 93 -16.07 -10.66 -0.93
N TRP A 94 -14.98 -11.28 -1.39
CA TRP A 94 -14.16 -10.78 -2.51
C TRP A 94 -14.98 -10.65 -3.79
N MET A 95 -15.74 -11.70 -4.16
CA MET A 95 -16.58 -11.72 -5.35
C MET A 95 -17.72 -10.69 -5.28
N SER A 96 -18.22 -10.37 -4.08
CA SER A 96 -19.21 -9.31 -3.88
C SER A 96 -18.63 -7.89 -3.94
N GLY A 97 -17.30 -7.74 -4.02
CA GLY A 97 -16.60 -6.45 -4.01
C GLY A 97 -16.64 -5.72 -2.66
N LYS A 98 -16.90 -6.44 -1.56
CA LYS A 98 -17.04 -5.87 -0.20
C LYS A 98 -15.82 -6.12 0.70
N CYS A 99 -14.74 -6.66 0.15
CA CYS A 99 -13.44 -6.68 0.83
C CYS A 99 -12.94 -5.24 1.04
N LYS A 100 -12.52 -4.91 2.27
CA LYS A 100 -12.12 -3.55 2.68
C LYS A 100 -10.60 -3.36 2.74
#